data_AF-A0A8J9YJK2-F1
#
_entry.id   AF-A0A8J9YJK2-F1
#
_cell.length_a   1.000
_cell.length_b   1.000
_cell.length_c   1.000
_cell.angle_alpha   90.00
_cell.angle_beta   90.00
_cell.angle_gamma   90.00
#
_symmetry.space_group_name_H-M   'P 1'
#
loop_
_entity.id
_entity.type
_entity.pdbx_description
1 polymer ?
#
loop_
_entity_poly.entity_id
_entity_poly.type
_entity_poly.pdbx_seq_one_letter_code
_entity_poly.pdbx_strand_id
1 'polypeptide(L)'
;MEQNNMLYDLDPVCGSQHNALTALRLLRSYNHFVMPPVASTVPTVCDSEARRRGEKRPIPAELKDEKYFERRRRNNQAAKKSRDARRMREDQIAWRACLLEQENASLRAHVTALRQEIIALRALLAARDDTTAPTSTTTD
;
A
#
# COMPACT_ATOMS: atom_id res chain seq x y z
N MET A 1 -30.24 -14.84 2.51
CA MET A 1 -29.26 -14.73 1.41
C MET A 1 -27.89 -14.82 2.01
N GLU A 2 -27.40 -16.04 2.08
CA GLU A 2 -26.02 -16.36 2.43
C GLU A 2 -25.11 -15.82 1.34
N GLN A 3 -24.21 -14.90 1.69
CA GLN A 3 -23.01 -14.66 0.92
C GLN A 3 -21.81 -14.67 1.87
N ASN A 4 -21.35 -15.90 2.09
CA ASN A 4 -19.95 -16.28 2.05
C ASN A 4 -19.03 -15.65 3.08
N ASN A 5 -19.08 -16.30 4.24
CA ASN A 5 -18.02 -16.51 5.21
C ASN A 5 -16.74 -17.13 4.58
N MET A 6 -16.05 -16.41 3.68
CA MET A 6 -14.85 -16.89 2.95
C MET A 6 -13.68 -15.88 3.00
N LEU A 7 -13.54 -15.10 4.09
CA LEU A 7 -12.50 -14.05 4.16
C LEU A 7 -11.59 -14.11 5.40
N TYR A 8 -11.73 -15.12 6.27
CA TYR A 8 -10.98 -15.15 7.54
C TYR A 8 -10.12 -16.39 7.82
N ASP A 9 -9.76 -17.17 6.80
CA ASP A 9 -8.64 -18.11 6.92
C ASP A 9 -7.39 -17.54 6.23
N LEU A 10 -6.90 -16.43 6.80
CA LEU A 10 -5.50 -16.07 6.62
C LEU A 10 -4.68 -17.00 7.52
N ASP A 11 -4.33 -18.18 7.02
CA ASP A 11 -3.33 -19.05 7.68
C ASP A 11 -2.08 -18.22 8.03
N PRO A 12 -1.77 -17.98 9.33
CA PRO A 12 -0.67 -17.12 9.70
C PRO A 12 0.57 -17.98 9.93
N VAL A 13 1.06 -18.70 8.92
CA VAL A 13 2.34 -19.42 9.06
C VAL A 13 3.19 -19.34 7.80
N CYS A 14 3.89 -18.22 7.67
CA CYS A 14 5.32 -18.31 7.48
C CYS A 14 5.98 -17.16 8.24
N GLY A 15 6.19 -17.39 9.54
CA GLY A 15 6.97 -16.51 10.40
C GLY A 15 8.39 -16.38 9.87
N SER A 16 8.65 -15.29 9.15
CA SER A 16 9.96 -14.65 9.21
C SER A 16 9.81 -13.56 10.25
N GLN A 17 10.41 -13.76 11.41
CA GLN A 17 10.53 -12.74 12.44
C GLN A 17 10.89 -11.41 11.78
N HIS A 18 10.11 -10.37 12.05
CA HIS A 18 10.52 -9.00 11.77
C HIS A 18 11.77 -8.73 12.60
N ASN A 19 12.94 -9.02 12.03
CA ASN A 19 14.19 -8.65 12.65
C ASN A 19 14.34 -7.12 12.60
N ALA A 20 15.10 -6.56 13.54
CA ALA A 20 15.37 -5.13 13.60
C ALA A 20 15.87 -4.58 12.25
N LEU A 21 16.60 -5.39 11.48
CA LEU A 21 17.09 -5.04 10.14
C LEU A 21 15.97 -4.81 9.13
N THR A 22 14.86 -5.55 9.19
CA THR A 22 13.71 -5.39 8.30
C THR A 22 12.95 -4.12 8.63
N ALA A 23 12.74 -3.84 9.92
CA ALA A 23 12.13 -2.58 10.37
C ALA A 23 12.97 -1.37 9.96
N LEU A 24 14.30 -1.43 10.12
CA LEU A 24 15.21 -0.35 9.70
C LEU A 24 15.20 -0.13 8.17
N ARG A 25 15.11 -1.20 7.36
CA ARG A 25 14.99 -1.07 5.91
C ARG A 25 13.68 -0.40 5.49
N LEU A 26 12.57 -0.76 6.11
CA LEU A 26 11.27 -0.14 5.85
C LEU A 26 11.27 1.34 6.26
N LEU A 27 11.81 1.67 7.44
CA LEU A 27 11.90 3.05 7.91
C LEU A 27 12.82 3.90 7.01
N ARG A 28 13.94 3.34 6.54
CA ARG A 28 14.82 4.01 5.58
C ARG A 28 14.13 4.26 4.24
N SER A 29 13.37 3.27 3.73
CA SER A 29 12.58 3.42 2.50
C SER A 29 11.48 4.48 2.65
N TYR A 30 10.79 4.49 3.79
CA TYR A 30 9.73 5.46 4.10
C TYR A 30 10.29 6.89 4.17
N ASN A 31 11.41 7.08 4.88
CA ASN A 31 12.08 8.39 4.96
C ASN A 31 12.52 8.89 3.59
N HIS A 32 13.03 8.02 2.71
CA HIS A 32 13.41 8.42 1.34
C HIS A 32 12.20 8.85 0.49
N PHE A 33 11.06 8.18 0.67
CA PHE A 33 9.82 8.51 -0.04
C PHE A 33 9.20 9.82 0.45
N VAL A 34 9.18 10.05 1.76
CA VAL A 34 8.52 11.22 2.37
C VAL A 34 9.43 12.45 2.36
N MET A 35 10.73 12.28 2.56
CA MET A 35 11.75 13.33 2.60
C MET A 35 12.90 12.94 1.67
N PRO A 36 12.81 13.20 0.36
CA PRO A 36 13.91 12.94 -0.55
C PRO A 36 15.14 13.74 -0.07
N PRO A 37 16.32 13.12 0.04
CA PRO A 37 17.50 13.81 0.56
C PRO A 37 17.83 14.98 -0.35
N VAL A 38 17.96 16.17 0.24
CA VAL A 38 18.62 17.30 -0.41
C VAL A 38 20.01 16.84 -0.87
N ALA A 39 20.38 17.14 -2.12
CA ALA A 39 21.62 16.69 -2.73
C ALA A 39 22.83 17.17 -1.93
N SER A 40 23.26 16.37 -0.95
CA SER A 40 24.47 16.56 -0.18
C SER A 40 25.44 15.45 -0.58
N THR A 41 26.57 15.86 -1.12
CA THR A 41 27.65 15.11 -1.75
C THR A 41 28.44 14.26 -0.75
N VAL A 42 27.78 13.47 0.08
CA VAL A 42 28.45 12.44 0.87
C VAL A 42 28.34 11.14 0.09
N PRO A 43 29.45 10.47 -0.25
CA PRO A 43 29.38 9.14 -0.83
C PRO A 43 28.79 8.24 0.24
N THR A 44 27.47 8.01 0.16
CA THR A 44 26.84 6.90 0.86
C THR A 44 27.59 5.68 0.33
N VAL A 45 28.34 5.02 1.20
CA VAL A 45 28.91 3.71 0.93
C VAL A 45 27.71 2.84 0.58
N CYS A 46 27.47 2.71 -0.72
CA CYS A 46 26.46 1.83 -1.22
C CYS A 46 26.94 0.45 -0.80
N ASP A 47 26.32 -0.11 0.24
CA ASP A 47 26.35 -1.54 0.53
C ASP A 47 25.56 -2.26 -0.58
N SER A 48 26.04 -2.06 -1.80
CA SER A 48 25.61 -2.64 -3.04
C SER A 48 26.84 -3.24 -3.70
N GLU A 49 27.56 -4.07 -2.95
CA GLU A 49 28.02 -5.31 -3.57
C GLU A 49 26.77 -6.17 -3.83
N ALA A 50 25.95 -5.72 -4.78
CA ALA A 50 25.11 -6.61 -5.53
C ALA A 50 26.08 -7.62 -6.15
N ARG A 51 26.29 -8.76 -5.48
CA ARG A 51 27.15 -9.86 -5.93
C ARG A 51 26.85 -10.04 -7.40
N ARG A 52 27.76 -9.58 -8.26
CA ARG A 52 27.56 -9.61 -9.71
C ARG A 52 27.28 -11.06 -10.03
N ARG A 53 26.06 -11.34 -10.45
CA ARG A 53 25.60 -12.70 -10.69
C ARG A 53 26.47 -13.21 -11.82
N GLY A 54 27.44 -14.07 -11.50
CA GLY A 54 28.47 -14.52 -12.43
C GLY A 54 27.85 -15.07 -13.71
N GLU A 55 28.60 -15.01 -14.82
CA GLU A 55 28.15 -15.53 -16.11
C GLU A 55 27.63 -16.96 -15.97
N LYS A 56 26.44 -17.20 -16.52
CA LYS A 56 25.79 -18.51 -16.47
C LYS A 56 26.48 -19.44 -17.46
N ARG A 57 27.49 -20.19 -17.01
CA ARG A 57 28.08 -21.26 -17.81
C ARG A 57 27.17 -22.50 -17.73
N PRO A 58 26.66 -23.03 -18.86
CA PRO A 58 25.90 -24.26 -18.85
C PRO A 58 26.79 -25.41 -18.34
N ILE A 59 26.22 -26.27 -17.51
CA ILE A 59 26.96 -27.42 -16.97
C ILE A 59 27.07 -28.47 -18.10
N PRO A 60 28.30 -28.95 -18.42
CA PRO A 60 28.54 -30.04 -19.36
C PRO A 60 27.68 -31.28 -19.07
N ALA A 61 27.37 -32.07 -20.12
CA ALA A 61 26.45 -33.19 -20.00
C ALA A 61 27.01 -34.29 -19.07
N GLU A 62 28.33 -34.46 -19.05
CA GLU A 62 29.05 -35.46 -18.25
C GLU A 62 29.01 -35.16 -16.73
N LEU A 63 28.63 -33.95 -16.33
CA LEU A 63 28.54 -33.51 -14.93
C LEU A 63 27.09 -33.45 -14.40
N LYS A 64 26.12 -33.90 -15.20
CA LYS A 64 24.71 -33.97 -14.81
C LYS A 64 24.40 -35.31 -14.14
N ASP A 65 24.99 -35.51 -12.97
CA ASP A 65 24.75 -36.70 -12.15
C ASP A 65 23.41 -36.60 -11.40
N GLU A 66 23.00 -37.69 -10.74
CA GLU A 66 21.80 -37.72 -9.89
C GLU A 66 21.77 -36.59 -8.85
N LYS A 67 22.92 -36.32 -8.21
CA LYS A 67 23.08 -35.22 -7.24
C LYS A 67 22.79 -33.84 -7.87
N TYR A 68 23.09 -33.65 -9.16
CA TYR A 68 22.74 -32.42 -9.88
C TYR A 68 21.23 -32.32 -10.11
N PHE A 69 20.59 -33.40 -10.56
CA PHE A 69 19.14 -33.43 -10.80
C PHE A 69 18.35 -33.16 -9.52
N GLU A 70 18.76 -33.73 -8.38
CA GLU A 70 18.13 -33.41 -7.10
C GLU A 70 18.26 -31.93 -6.72
N ARG A 71 19.46 -31.34 -6.85
CA ARG A 71 19.66 -29.91 -6.58
C ARG A 71 18.80 -29.06 -7.50
N ARG A 72 18.71 -29.41 -8.79
CA ARG A 72 17.89 -28.69 -9.77
C ARG A 72 16.41 -28.79 -9.43
N ARG A 73 15.92 -29.96 -9.03
CA ARG A 73 14.56 -30.19 -8.57
C ARG A 73 14.23 -29.35 -7.34
N ARG A 74 15.09 -29.36 -6.30
CA ARG A 74 14.93 -28.52 -5.10
C ARG A 74 14.92 -27.03 -5.43
N ASN A 75 15.82 -26.56 -6.30
CA ASN A 75 15.87 -25.16 -6.72
C ASN A 75 14.61 -24.73 -7.49
N ASN A 76 14.09 -25.58 -8.38
CA ASN A 76 12.85 -25.30 -9.10
C ASN A 76 11.64 -25.21 -8.15
N GLN A 77 11.55 -26.11 -7.16
CA GLN A 77 10.53 -26.05 -6.13
C GLN A 77 10.63 -24.77 -5.30
N ALA A 78 11.83 -24.41 -4.85
CA ALA A 78 12.07 -23.16 -4.12
C ALA A 78 11.74 -21.91 -4.95
N ALA A 79 12.09 -21.91 -6.24
CA ALA A 79 11.75 -20.83 -7.16
C ALA A 79 10.24 -20.69 -7.35
N LYS A 80 9.51 -21.80 -7.47
CA LYS A 80 8.04 -21.79 -7.51
C LYS A 80 7.46 -21.21 -6.22
N LYS A 81 7.85 -21.75 -5.06
CA LYS A 81 7.41 -21.24 -3.75
C LYS A 81 7.69 -19.75 -3.58
N SER A 82 8.87 -19.28 -4.01
CA SER A 82 9.23 -17.86 -3.96
C SER A 82 8.39 -16.98 -4.87
N ARG A 83 7.99 -17.48 -6.06
CA ARG A 83 7.09 -16.77 -6.98
C ARG A 83 5.69 -16.68 -6.40
N ASP A 84 5.18 -17.79 -5.87
CA ASP A 84 3.84 -17.86 -5.28
C ASP A 84 3.75 -16.93 -4.06
N ALA A 85 4.75 -16.95 -3.18
CA ALA A 85 4.82 -16.04 -2.02
C ALA A 85 4.97 -14.55 -2.41
N ARG A 86 5.58 -14.25 -3.57
CA ARG A 86 5.60 -12.87 -4.09
C ARG A 86 4.22 -12.48 -4.61
N ARG A 87 3.61 -13.33 -5.44
CA ARG A 87 2.27 -13.10 -6.01
C ARG A 87 1.24 -12.87 -4.92
N MET A 88 1.20 -13.72 -3.88
CA MET A 88 0.28 -13.52 -2.75
C MET A 88 0.45 -12.16 -2.07
N ARG A 89 1.67 -11.66 -1.92
CA ARG A 89 1.92 -10.33 -1.34
C ARG A 89 1.46 -9.22 -2.27
N GLU A 90 1.72 -9.35 -3.57
CA GLU A 90 1.26 -8.39 -4.60
C GLU A 90 -0.28 -8.34 -4.65
N ASP A 91 -0.93 -9.50 -4.64
CA ASP A 91 -2.39 -9.63 -4.62
C ASP A 91 -2.98 -9.01 -3.34
N GLN A 92 -2.37 -9.25 -2.17
CA GLN A 92 -2.81 -8.64 -0.91
C GLN A 92 -2.68 -7.11 -0.93
N ILE A 93 -1.60 -6.58 -1.51
CA ILE A 93 -1.41 -5.13 -1.65
C ILE A 93 -2.46 -4.56 -2.61
N ALA A 94 -2.70 -5.21 -3.74
CA ALA A 94 -3.70 -4.77 -4.72
C ALA A 94 -5.11 -4.76 -4.11
N TRP A 95 -5.48 -5.81 -3.38
CA TRP A 95 -6.76 -5.88 -2.67
C TRP A 95 -6.89 -4.78 -1.62
N ARG A 96 -5.86 -4.57 -0.80
CA ARG A 96 -5.86 -3.51 0.22
C ARG A 96 -5.97 -2.12 -0.40
N ALA A 97 -5.30 -1.87 -1.52
CA ALA A 97 -5.40 -0.61 -2.25
C ALA A 97 -6.83 -0.37 -2.75
N CYS A 98 -7.45 -1.38 -3.38
CA CYS A 98 -8.83 -1.31 -3.86
C CYS A 98 -9.83 -0.97 -2.74
N LEU A 99 -9.71 -1.61 -1.57
CA LEU A 99 -10.55 -1.29 -0.42
C LEU A 99 -10.37 0.15 0.06
N LEU A 100 -9.13 0.59 0.21
CA LEU A 100 -8.84 1.95 0.66
C LEU A 100 -9.34 2.99 -0.34
N GLU A 101 -9.26 2.71 -1.64
CA GLU A 101 -9.83 3.57 -2.69
C GLU A 101 -11.35 3.68 -2.56
N GLN A 102 -12.05 2.55 -2.34
CA GLN A 102 -13.50 2.52 -2.12
C GLN A 102 -13.90 3.30 -0.86
N GLU A 103 -13.22 3.07 0.27
CA GLU A 103 -13.47 3.78 1.52
C GLU A 103 -13.22 5.28 1.36
N ASN A 104 -12.12 5.67 0.69
CA ASN A 104 -11.80 7.06 0.45
C ASN A 104 -12.88 7.76 -0.40
N ALA A 105 -13.36 7.10 -1.45
CA ALA A 105 -14.46 7.60 -2.28
C ALA A 105 -15.76 7.79 -1.47
N SER A 106 -16.10 6.80 -0.63
CA SER A 106 -17.27 6.88 0.27
C SER A 106 -17.15 8.06 1.25
N LEU A 107 -16.01 8.22 1.92
CA LEU A 107 -15.76 9.32 2.83
C LEU A 107 -15.82 10.68 2.13
N ARG A 108 -15.29 10.80 0.91
CA ARG A 108 -15.41 12.03 0.10
C ARG A 108 -16.85 12.35 -0.26
N ALA A 109 -17.67 11.35 -0.55
CA ALA A 109 -19.10 11.54 -0.82
C ALA A 109 -19.82 12.07 0.43
N HIS A 110 -19.59 11.46 1.60
CA HIS A 110 -20.16 11.94 2.87
C HIS A 110 -19.74 13.37 3.21
N VAL A 111 -18.45 13.70 3.06
CA VAL A 111 -17.96 15.07 3.30
C VAL A 111 -18.60 16.07 2.34
N THR A 112 -18.79 15.70 1.07
CA THR A 112 -19.44 16.54 0.08
C THR A 112 -20.90 16.80 0.44
N ALA A 113 -21.64 15.76 0.82
CA ALA A 113 -23.05 15.86 1.23
C ALA A 113 -23.22 16.78 2.45
N LEU A 114 -22.42 16.57 3.50
CA LEU A 114 -22.46 17.41 4.70
C LEU A 114 -22.11 18.88 4.40
N ARG A 115 -21.15 19.12 3.50
CA ARG A 115 -20.83 20.49 3.05
C ARG A 115 -22.01 21.14 2.33
N GLN A 116 -22.70 20.39 1.48
CA GLN A 116 -23.89 20.90 0.77
C GLN A 116 -25.02 21.22 1.75
N GLU A 117 -25.27 20.37 2.75
CA GLU A 117 -26.25 20.63 3.82
C GLU A 117 -25.90 21.91 4.60
N ILE A 118 -24.63 22.08 4.99
CA ILE A 118 -24.18 23.29 5.69
C ILE A 118 -24.40 24.54 4.82
N ILE A 119 -24.10 24.48 3.53
CA ILE A 119 -24.31 25.60 2.61
C ILE A 119 -25.80 25.93 2.52
N ALA A 120 -26.66 24.93 2.37
CA ALA A 120 -28.11 25.11 2.29
C ALA A 120 -28.67 25.74 3.59
N LEU A 121 -28.26 25.24 4.75
CA LEU A 121 -28.68 25.79 6.05
C LEU A 121 -28.22 27.23 6.24
N ARG A 122 -26.98 27.56 5.86
CA ARG A 122 -26.47 28.94 5.92
C ARG A 122 -27.25 29.89 5.02
N ALA A 123 -27.61 29.45 3.81
CA ALA A 123 -28.42 30.24 2.90
C ALA A 123 -29.83 30.52 3.46
N LEU A 124 -30.46 29.50 4.08
CA LEU A 124 -31.75 29.66 4.74
C LEU A 124 -31.71 30.63 5.94
N LEU A 125 -30.65 30.56 6.76
CA LEU A 125 -30.47 31.48 7.87
C LEU A 125 -30.27 32.93 7.40
N ALA A 126 -29.40 33.15 6.40
CA ALA A 126 -29.18 34.47 5.83
C ALA A 126 -30.48 35.08 5.26
N ALA A 127 -31.25 34.30 4.50
CA ALA A 127 -32.52 34.76 3.95
C ALA A 127 -33.57 35.11 5.03
N ARG A 128 -33.49 34.49 6.22
CA ARG A 128 -34.39 34.81 7.34
C ARG A 128 -34.02 36.14 7.98
N ASP A 129 -32.73 36.41 8.17
CA ASP A 129 -32.26 37.64 8.79
C ASP A 129 -32.65 38.88 7.94
N ASP A 130 -32.65 38.75 6.61
CA ASP A 130 -33.06 39.80 5.66
C ASP A 130 -34.55 40.19 5.75
N THR A 131 -35.43 39.31 6.24
CA THR A 131 -36.89 39.57 6.32
C THR A 131 -37.32 40.34 7.57
N THR A 132 -36.44 40.55 8.55
CA THR A 132 -36.78 41.20 9.84
C THR A 132 -36.70 42.73 9.83
N ALA A 133 -36.42 43.36 8.69
CA ALA A 133 -36.47 44.81 8.53
C ALA A 133 -37.43 45.21 7.40
N PRO A 134 -38.69 45.51 7.75
CA PRO A 134 -39.27 46.77 7.27
C PRO A 134 -39.84 47.63 8.41
N THR A 135 -39.51 48.91 8.28
CA THR A 135 -39.87 50.09 9.06
C THR A 135 -41.35 50.23 9.42
N SER A 136 -41.62 50.61 10.67
CA SER A 136 -42.65 51.61 10.98
C SER A 136 -42.08 52.64 11.96
N THR A 137 -41.19 53.48 11.44
CA THR A 137 -41.08 54.87 11.88
C THR A 137 -42.28 55.60 11.27
N THR A 138 -43.33 55.82 12.04
CA THR A 138 -44.35 56.83 11.72
C THR A 138 -44.47 57.74 12.92
N THR A 139 -44.08 58.98 12.67
CA THR A 139 -44.14 60.20 13.47
C THR A 139 -45.57 60.62 13.81
N ASP A 140 -45.84 60.97 15.07
CA ASP A 140 -46.31 62.28 15.60
C ASP A 140 -46.83 62.09 17.04
#